data_AF-A0A7J6TYL3-F1
#
_entry.id   AF-A0A7J6TYL3-F1
#
_cell.length_a   1.000
_cell.length_b   1.000
_cell.length_c   1.000
_cell.angle_alpha   90.00
_cell.angle_beta   90.00
_cell.angle_gamma   90.00
#
_symmetry.space_group_name_H-M   'P 1'
#
loop_
_entity.id
_entity.type
_entity.pdbx_description
1 polymer ?
#
loop_
_entity_poly.entity_id
_entity_poly.type
_entity_poly.pdbx_seq_one_letter_code
_entity_poly.pdbx_strand_id
1 'polypeptide(L)'
;MQVCNLAISSSLPWSLAQPKIPITERKQVRCSASVEPSLRCGKWSLLPTLLFPYSFELPPEWSVSTMSASRKLQATIDVTLKKVDEGIDEFQQVWRKVEESQNQNQREKNQMDLKKEIKKLQRYREDIMKWISGTEVKDKGKLTDTRRKIEVEMERFKEFERESKTKPFSFMGLQAQDKVDPAEQKRMETRSRLESYVDQLTQQNDEYTAEMEKIMGEGGREKGKKKKSKGSKLTPAESTRVAELKIWIARHQWHQAKLEQLIRKLDNEEDVDYDELEITEQALDYYLEEHENPDYYHDEELYVNHHLDDNRINAYTKPIDVDESENADGEPTDTQESQESSDED
;
A
#
# COMPACT_ATOMS: atom_id res chain seq x y z
N MET A 1 -48.12 10.27 -18.53
CA MET A 1 -48.66 11.29 -17.60
C MET A 1 -47.99 11.01 -16.26
N GLN A 2 -47.24 11.86 -15.58
CA GLN A 2 -46.97 13.29 -15.70
C GLN A 2 -45.60 13.49 -15.04
N VAL A 3 -44.75 14.27 -15.71
CA VAL A 3 -43.39 14.64 -15.34
C VAL A 3 -43.40 15.69 -14.22
N CYS A 4 -42.57 15.53 -13.19
CA CYS A 4 -42.19 16.60 -12.28
C CYS A 4 -40.68 16.83 -12.37
N ASN A 5 -40.33 17.79 -13.23
CA ASN A 5 -39.06 18.49 -13.27
C ASN A 5 -38.91 19.36 -12.01
N LEU A 6 -37.75 19.28 -11.35
CA LEU A 6 -37.21 20.43 -10.62
C LEU A 6 -35.86 20.80 -11.24
N ALA A 7 -35.94 21.71 -12.21
CA ALA A 7 -34.84 22.55 -12.62
C ALA A 7 -34.84 23.79 -11.70
N ILE A 8 -33.74 24.00 -10.98
CA ILE A 8 -33.45 25.32 -10.38
C ILE A 8 -32.29 25.92 -11.15
N SER A 9 -32.62 27.04 -11.77
CA SER A 9 -31.80 27.89 -12.61
C SER A 9 -30.80 28.69 -11.78
N SER A 10 -29.55 28.65 -12.24
CA SER A 10 -28.66 29.78 -12.52
C SER A 10 -28.43 30.90 -11.49
N SER A 11 -27.15 31.26 -11.43
CA SER A 11 -26.61 32.61 -11.23
C SER A 11 -26.38 33.01 -9.79
N LEU A 12 -25.10 33.00 -9.38
CA LEU A 12 -24.43 34.07 -8.64
C LEU A 12 -22.89 33.84 -8.72
N PRO A 13 -22.06 34.88 -8.60
CA PRO A 13 -20.86 35.05 -9.40
C PRO A 13 -19.55 34.66 -8.71
N TRP A 14 -18.54 34.45 -9.57
CA TRP A 14 -17.11 34.38 -9.28
C TRP A 14 -16.66 35.51 -8.34
N SER A 15 -16.09 35.18 -7.18
CA SER A 15 -15.31 36.15 -6.38
C SER A 15 -14.09 35.48 -5.77
N LEU A 16 -12.96 35.69 -6.44
CA LEU A 16 -11.61 35.45 -5.95
C LEU A 16 -11.34 36.30 -4.70
N ALA A 17 -11.10 35.67 -3.56
CA ALA A 17 -10.52 36.33 -2.39
C ALA A 17 -8.99 36.15 -2.42
N GLN A 18 -8.26 37.18 -2.83
CA GLN A 18 -6.82 37.31 -2.60
C GLN A 18 -6.57 38.14 -1.31
N PRO A 19 -5.56 37.80 -0.50
CA PRO A 19 -5.12 38.67 0.59
C PRO A 19 -4.28 39.83 0.06
N LYS A 20 -4.74 41.06 0.34
CA LYS A 20 -4.08 42.33 0.02
C LYS A 20 -2.94 42.62 0.99
N ILE A 21 -1.77 42.86 0.43
CA ILE A 21 -0.59 43.47 1.08
C ILE A 21 -0.76 45.01 1.03
N PRO A 22 -0.54 45.76 2.12
CA PRO A 22 -0.51 47.22 2.04
C PRO A 22 0.88 47.75 1.65
N ILE A 23 0.89 48.58 0.60
CA ILE A 23 2.03 49.38 0.13
C ILE A 23 1.70 50.86 0.39
N THR A 24 2.53 51.52 1.20
CA THR A 24 2.83 52.96 1.23
C THR A 24 4.29 53.06 1.72
N GLU A 25 5.21 53.90 1.24
CA GLU A 25 5.26 54.91 0.20
C GLU A 25 6.74 55.10 -0.15
N ARG A 26 7.06 55.42 -1.42
CA ARG A 26 8.43 55.63 -1.91
C ARG A 26 8.99 56.97 -1.44
N LYS A 27 10.26 56.97 -1.02
CA LYS A 27 11.18 58.08 -1.32
C LYS A 27 12.43 57.53 -2.03
N GLN A 28 12.62 58.02 -3.25
CA GLN A 28 13.87 57.98 -4.01
C GLN A 28 15.00 58.56 -3.16
N VAL A 29 16.23 58.04 -3.28
CA VAL A 29 17.37 58.80 -3.81
C VAL A 29 18.42 57.82 -4.36
N ARG A 30 18.98 58.26 -5.48
CA ARG A 30 19.97 57.72 -6.39
C ARG A 30 21.37 57.75 -5.75
N CYS A 31 22.13 56.65 -5.81
CA CYS A 31 23.56 56.65 -5.54
C CYS A 31 24.34 56.59 -6.86
N SER A 32 25.18 57.60 -7.10
CA SER A 32 26.24 57.58 -8.09
C SER A 32 27.42 58.39 -7.59
N ALA A 33 28.53 57.67 -7.43
CA ALA A 33 29.92 58.06 -7.64
C ALA A 33 30.59 59.17 -6.78
N SER A 34 31.82 58.81 -6.41
CA SER A 34 33.04 59.62 -6.38
C SER A 34 33.50 60.32 -5.09
N VAL A 35 34.71 59.89 -4.70
CA VAL A 35 35.88 60.71 -4.33
C VAL A 35 36.06 61.06 -2.84
N GLU A 36 37.12 60.46 -2.28
CA GLU A 36 37.88 60.88 -1.08
C GLU A 36 38.21 62.38 -1.10
N PRO A 37 38.37 63.07 0.05
CA PRO A 37 39.68 63.08 0.71
C PRO A 37 39.70 63.32 2.23
N SER A 38 40.90 63.13 2.80
CA SER A 38 41.48 63.93 3.88
C SER A 38 40.97 63.66 5.31
N LEU A 39 41.59 62.69 5.98
CA LEU A 39 41.82 62.75 7.42
C LEU A 39 43.22 63.31 7.69
N ARG A 40 43.23 64.49 8.32
CA ARG A 40 44.43 65.20 8.78
C ARG A 40 45.05 64.46 9.96
N CYS A 41 46.30 64.05 9.81
CA CYS A 41 47.17 63.69 10.91
C CYS A 41 47.53 64.93 11.75
N GLY A 42 47.57 64.71 13.06
CA GLY A 42 47.99 65.67 14.07
C GLY A 42 49.46 66.09 13.91
N LYS A 43 49.68 67.35 14.26
CA LYS A 43 50.95 68.03 14.40
C LYS A 43 51.92 67.23 15.26
N TRP A 44 53.11 66.97 14.75
CA TRP A 44 54.31 66.77 15.57
C TRP A 44 55.36 67.79 15.14
N SER A 45 55.91 68.41 16.16
CA SER A 45 56.81 69.55 16.16
C SER A 45 58.17 69.27 15.55
N LEU A 46 58.68 70.29 14.87
CA LEU A 46 60.08 70.49 14.46
C LEU A 46 61.06 70.38 15.63
N LEU A 47 62.24 69.78 15.37
CA LEU A 47 63.62 70.23 15.69
C LEU A 47 64.60 69.02 15.54
N PRO A 48 65.94 69.20 15.42
CA PRO A 48 66.61 69.44 14.13
C PRO A 48 67.84 68.51 13.90
N THR A 49 68.58 68.78 12.81
CA THR A 49 70.00 68.41 12.57
C THR A 49 70.37 66.92 12.46
N LEU A 50 70.82 66.49 11.28
CA LEU A 50 72.25 66.36 10.94
C LEU A 50 72.38 65.67 9.57
N LEU A 51 73.18 66.29 8.70
CA LEU A 51 73.66 65.73 7.44
C LEU A 51 74.58 64.55 7.72
N PHE A 52 74.25 63.38 7.18
CA PHE A 52 75.22 62.31 6.90
C PHE A 52 74.95 61.76 5.50
N PRO A 53 75.95 61.76 4.60
CA PRO A 53 75.84 61.11 3.31
C PRO A 53 76.26 59.65 3.49
N TYR A 54 75.31 58.73 3.44
CA TYR A 54 75.62 57.31 3.34
C TYR A 54 74.74 56.71 2.24
N SER A 55 75.36 56.46 1.09
CA SER A 55 74.80 55.65 0.02
C SER A 55 74.48 54.27 0.57
N PHE A 56 73.20 53.99 0.80
CA PHE A 56 72.70 52.65 1.07
C PHE A 56 72.00 52.17 -0.20
N GLU A 57 72.70 51.30 -0.94
CA GLU A 57 72.10 50.49 -2.01
C GLU A 57 70.98 49.63 -1.42
N LEU A 58 69.75 49.91 -1.87
CA LEU A 58 68.58 49.08 -1.61
C LEU A 58 68.71 47.77 -2.39
N PRO A 59 68.63 46.59 -1.75
CA PRO A 59 68.66 45.31 -2.43
C PRO A 59 67.38 45.08 -3.27
N PRO A 60 67.46 44.33 -4.40
CA PRO A 60 66.36 44.16 -5.32
C PRO A 60 65.33 43.13 -4.79
N GLU A 61 64.06 43.44 -5.06
CA GLU A 61 62.94 42.52 -5.24
C GLU A 61 62.63 41.48 -4.14
N TRP A 62 61.62 41.80 -3.32
CA TRP A 62 60.61 40.80 -2.94
C TRP A 62 59.41 41.01 -3.85
N SER A 63 59.39 40.34 -5.01
CA SER A 63 58.16 40.22 -5.79
C SER A 63 57.20 39.32 -5.01
N VAL A 64 56.42 39.93 -4.12
CA VAL A 64 55.19 39.29 -3.62
C VAL A 64 54.31 39.12 -4.85
N SER A 65 54.37 37.93 -5.44
CA SER A 65 53.53 37.49 -6.54
C SER A 65 52.09 37.49 -6.04
N THR A 66 51.44 38.65 -6.14
CA THR A 66 50.01 38.80 -5.96
C THR A 66 49.37 37.95 -7.06
N MET A 67 48.87 36.76 -6.72
CA MET A 67 48.06 35.98 -7.66
C MET A 67 47.01 36.90 -8.26
N SER A 68 47.00 37.00 -9.59
CA SER A 68 46.06 37.87 -10.31
C SER A 68 44.62 37.55 -9.89
N ALA A 69 43.75 38.56 -9.90
CA ALA A 69 42.34 38.39 -9.52
C ALA A 69 41.65 37.22 -10.26
N SER A 70 42.02 37.02 -11.53
CA SER A 70 41.57 35.89 -12.34
C SER A 70 42.04 34.52 -11.81
N ARG A 71 43.29 34.39 -11.33
CA ARG A 71 43.77 33.15 -10.70
C ARG A 71 43.07 32.86 -9.36
N LYS A 72 42.80 33.89 -8.56
CA LYS A 72 42.05 33.75 -7.29
C LYS A 72 40.61 33.29 -7.52
N LEU A 73 39.95 33.86 -8.53
CA LEU A 73 38.61 33.44 -8.93
C LEU A 73 38.60 31.98 -9.40
N GLN A 74 39.54 31.59 -10.26
CA GLN A 74 39.63 30.22 -10.75
C GLN A 74 39.85 29.22 -9.61
N ALA A 75 40.73 29.54 -8.64
CA ALA A 75 40.93 28.69 -7.47
C ALA A 75 39.65 28.53 -6.63
N THR A 76 38.84 29.59 -6.53
CA THR A 76 37.54 29.54 -5.81
C THR A 76 36.53 28.68 -6.57
N ILE A 77 36.49 28.79 -7.90
CA ILE A 77 35.67 27.93 -8.76
C ILE A 77 36.04 26.46 -8.55
N ASP A 78 37.33 26.13 -8.66
CA ASP A 78 37.80 24.74 -8.56
C ASP A 78 37.51 24.13 -7.18
N VAL A 79 37.62 24.91 -6.11
CA VAL A 79 37.23 24.48 -4.75
C VAL A 79 35.73 24.25 -4.64
N THR A 80 34.90 25.13 -5.20
CA THR A 80 33.44 24.97 -5.16
C THR A 80 32.99 23.77 -5.99
N LEU A 81 33.60 23.51 -7.15
CA LEU A 81 33.30 22.33 -7.96
C LEU A 81 33.57 21.04 -7.17
N LYS A 82 34.68 20.95 -6.44
CA LYS A 82 34.96 19.81 -5.55
C LYS A 82 33.92 19.67 -4.43
N LYS A 83 33.52 20.77 -3.80
CA LYS A 83 32.46 20.77 -2.77
C LYS A 83 31.10 20.34 -3.30
N VAL A 84 30.81 20.59 -4.58
CA VAL A 84 29.58 20.07 -5.21
C VAL A 84 29.66 18.57 -5.35
N ASP A 85 30.76 18.02 -5.86
CA ASP A 85 30.90 16.57 -6.01
C ASP A 85 30.82 15.89 -4.62
N GLU A 86 31.51 16.41 -3.59
CA GLU A 86 31.38 15.95 -2.20
C GLU A 86 29.93 16.05 -1.67
N GLY A 87 29.24 17.17 -1.93
CA GLY A 87 27.86 17.35 -1.50
C GLY A 87 26.86 16.43 -2.21
N ILE A 88 27.14 16.04 -3.46
CA ILE A 88 26.34 15.04 -4.19
C ILE A 88 26.55 13.66 -3.56
N ASP A 89 27.80 13.30 -3.24
CA ASP A 89 28.11 12.02 -2.59
C ASP A 89 27.47 11.93 -1.20
N GLU A 90 27.51 13.00 -0.40
CA GLU A 90 26.81 13.11 0.89
C GLU A 90 25.29 12.94 0.71
N PHE A 91 24.70 13.64 -0.26
CA PHE A 91 23.27 13.53 -0.57
C PHE A 91 22.88 12.09 -0.93
N GLN A 92 23.65 11.42 -1.79
CA GLN A 92 23.43 10.03 -2.16
C GLN A 92 23.63 9.06 -0.99
N GLN A 93 24.58 9.35 -0.09
CA GLN A 93 24.79 8.54 1.11
C GLN A 93 23.60 8.64 2.07
N VAL A 94 23.08 9.85 2.31
CA VAL A 94 21.88 10.03 3.14
C VAL A 94 20.67 9.42 2.45
N TRP A 95 20.59 9.47 1.12
CA TRP A 95 19.52 8.84 0.35
C TRP A 95 19.49 7.32 0.56
N ARG A 96 20.64 6.64 0.44
CA ARG A 96 20.74 5.21 0.73
C ARG A 96 20.30 4.89 2.16
N LYS A 97 20.69 5.72 3.13
CA LYS A 97 20.23 5.57 4.53
C LYS A 97 18.71 5.71 4.66
N VAL A 98 18.05 6.56 3.88
CA VAL A 98 16.58 6.65 3.89
C VAL A 98 15.94 5.37 3.34
N GLU A 99 16.49 4.80 2.28
CA GLU A 99 16.01 3.55 1.68
C GLU A 99 16.24 2.33 2.60
N GLU A 100 17.40 2.26 3.26
CA GLU A 100 17.78 1.13 4.13
C GLU A 100 17.15 1.20 5.53
N SER A 101 16.91 2.40 6.06
CA SER A 101 16.40 2.55 7.43
C SER A 101 14.98 2.01 7.50
N GLN A 102 14.74 0.95 8.28
CA GLN A 102 13.38 0.44 8.57
C GLN A 102 12.68 1.16 9.75
N ASN A 103 13.44 1.94 10.51
CA ASN A 103 12.91 2.66 11.68
C ASN A 103 12.36 4.05 11.27
N GLN A 104 11.12 4.34 11.65
CA GLN A 104 10.43 5.60 11.32
C GLN A 104 11.17 6.85 11.82
N ASN A 105 11.63 6.86 13.07
CA ASN A 105 12.32 8.02 13.64
C ASN A 105 13.65 8.30 12.93
N GLN A 106 14.34 7.23 12.48
CA GLN A 106 15.57 7.37 11.71
C GLN A 106 15.27 7.83 10.28
N ARG A 107 14.21 7.31 9.64
CA ARG A 107 13.76 7.77 8.32
C ARG A 107 13.39 9.25 8.33
N GLU A 108 12.61 9.73 9.31
CA GLU A 108 12.28 11.15 9.44
C GLU A 108 13.51 12.04 9.65
N LYS A 109 14.44 11.60 10.49
CA LYS A 109 15.71 12.31 10.69
C LYS A 109 16.53 12.36 9.39
N ASN A 110 16.63 11.24 8.67
CA ASN A 110 17.35 11.17 7.41
C ASN A 110 16.64 12.00 6.30
N GLN A 111 15.31 12.10 6.31
CA GLN A 111 14.56 13.01 5.43
C GLN A 111 14.89 14.48 5.71
N MET A 112 14.98 14.87 6.99
CA MET A 112 15.42 16.21 7.37
C MET A 112 16.85 16.49 6.91
N ASP A 113 17.73 15.49 7.00
CA ASP A 113 19.12 15.63 6.56
C ASP A 113 19.24 15.68 5.03
N LEU A 114 18.47 14.87 4.28
CA LEU A 114 18.33 15.01 2.81
C LEU A 114 17.90 16.43 2.42
N LYS A 115 16.91 16.99 3.14
CA LYS A 115 16.43 18.36 2.90
C LYS A 115 17.49 19.43 3.19
N LYS A 116 18.41 19.18 4.13
CA LYS A 116 19.54 20.08 4.39
C LYS A 116 20.58 19.98 3.28
N GLU A 117 20.95 18.77 2.86
CA GLU A 117 21.94 18.55 1.81
C GLU A 117 21.50 19.11 0.46
N ILE A 118 20.23 18.91 0.07
CA ILE A 118 19.72 19.47 -1.18
C ILE A 118 19.73 21.00 -1.18
N LYS A 119 19.48 21.64 -0.03
CA LYS A 119 19.59 23.09 0.14
C LYS A 119 21.04 23.58 0.04
N LYS A 120 22.04 22.79 0.42
CA LYS A 120 23.46 23.13 0.19
C LYS A 120 23.77 23.10 -1.31
N LEU A 121 23.37 22.05 -2.00
CA LEU A 121 23.54 21.92 -3.45
C LEU A 121 22.86 23.05 -4.22
N GLN A 122 21.66 23.49 -3.82
CA GLN A 122 20.99 24.67 -4.39
C GLN A 122 21.82 25.95 -4.30
N ARG A 123 22.48 26.21 -3.15
CA ARG A 123 23.35 27.38 -2.99
C ARG A 123 24.56 27.32 -3.93
N TYR A 124 25.20 26.15 -4.04
CA TYR A 124 26.29 25.98 -5.00
C TYR A 124 25.83 26.16 -6.45
N ARG A 125 24.63 25.70 -6.80
CA ARG A 125 24.03 25.93 -8.13
C ARG A 125 23.87 27.42 -8.42
N GLU A 126 23.42 28.22 -7.45
CA GLU A 126 23.27 29.67 -7.59
C GLU A 126 24.62 30.36 -7.80
N ASP A 127 25.66 29.99 -7.06
CA ASP A 127 27.01 30.55 -7.23
C ASP A 127 27.61 30.17 -8.59
N ILE A 128 27.44 28.92 -9.02
CA ILE A 128 27.82 28.47 -10.37
C ILE A 128 27.05 29.26 -11.44
N MET A 129 25.76 29.53 -11.25
CA MET A 129 24.94 30.31 -12.17
C MET A 129 25.44 31.76 -12.29
N LYS A 130 25.90 32.38 -11.19
CA LYS A 130 26.53 33.71 -11.21
C LYS A 130 27.82 33.70 -12.05
N TRP A 131 28.67 32.70 -11.89
CA TRP A 131 29.92 32.57 -12.67
C TRP A 131 29.67 32.27 -14.16
N ILE A 132 28.66 31.48 -14.49
CA ILE A 132 28.22 31.26 -15.88
C ILE A 132 27.72 32.55 -16.51
N SER A 133 27.00 33.38 -15.77
CA SER A 133 26.46 34.66 -16.27
C SER A 133 27.54 35.74 -16.39
N GLY A 134 28.62 35.64 -15.61
CA GLY A 134 29.76 36.54 -15.68
C GLY A 134 30.61 36.41 -16.95
N THR A 135 31.41 37.43 -17.23
CA THR A 135 32.40 37.47 -18.33
C THR A 135 33.81 37.08 -17.88
N GLU A 136 34.01 36.84 -16.58
CA GLU A 136 35.34 36.58 -15.98
C GLU A 136 35.85 35.15 -16.22
N VAL A 137 34.95 34.22 -16.58
CA VAL A 137 35.27 32.80 -16.83
C VAL A 137 35.24 32.52 -18.33
N LYS A 138 36.36 32.02 -18.86
CA LYS A 138 36.52 31.69 -20.29
C LYS A 138 35.92 30.34 -20.65
N ASP A 139 36.18 29.30 -19.86
CA ASP A 139 35.65 27.95 -20.07
C ASP A 139 34.49 27.68 -19.11
N LYS A 140 33.28 27.65 -19.66
CA LYS A 140 32.04 27.45 -18.91
C LYS A 140 31.58 25.98 -18.92
N GLY A 141 32.21 25.10 -19.68
CA GLY A 141 31.75 23.71 -19.88
C GLY A 141 31.64 22.95 -18.55
N LYS A 142 32.70 22.99 -17.74
CA LYS A 142 32.71 22.34 -16.41
C LYS A 142 31.64 22.91 -15.47
N LEU A 143 31.42 24.23 -15.50
CA LEU A 143 30.40 24.88 -14.68
C LEU A 143 28.99 24.43 -15.10
N THR A 144 28.72 24.35 -16.41
CA THR A 144 27.42 23.89 -16.93
C THR A 144 27.17 22.42 -16.60
N ASP A 145 28.19 21.57 -16.68
CA ASP A 145 28.06 20.15 -16.36
C ASP A 145 27.77 19.92 -14.88
N THR A 146 28.51 20.58 -13.99
CA THR A 146 28.28 20.49 -12.54
C THR A 146 26.93 21.08 -12.14
N ARG A 147 26.48 22.17 -12.78
CA ARG A 147 25.11 22.69 -12.61
C ARG A 147 24.06 21.63 -12.96
N ARG A 148 24.24 20.92 -14.08
CA ARG A 148 23.32 19.87 -14.53
C ARG A 148 23.27 18.70 -13.54
N LYS A 149 24.42 18.28 -13.00
CA LYS A 149 24.46 17.24 -11.94
C LYS A 149 23.60 17.63 -10.73
N ILE A 150 23.69 18.88 -10.27
CA ILE A 150 22.87 19.38 -9.16
C ILE A 150 21.38 19.37 -9.52
N GLU A 151 21.02 19.78 -10.74
CA GLU A 151 19.62 19.83 -11.18
C GLU A 151 18.96 18.43 -11.19
N VAL A 152 19.70 17.39 -11.57
CA VAL A 152 19.22 15.99 -11.53
C VAL A 152 18.90 15.56 -10.10
N GLU A 153 19.80 15.79 -9.15
CA GLU A 153 19.54 15.43 -7.74
C GLU A 153 18.41 16.27 -7.12
N MET A 154 18.23 17.52 -7.57
CA MET A 154 17.09 18.36 -7.18
C MET A 154 15.75 17.81 -7.66
N GLU A 155 15.70 17.29 -8.88
CA GLU A 155 14.50 16.66 -9.44
C GLU A 155 14.17 15.37 -8.69
N ARG A 156 15.19 14.52 -8.45
CA ARG A 156 15.06 13.30 -7.65
C ARG A 156 14.52 13.58 -6.25
N PHE A 157 15.03 14.61 -5.56
CA PHE A 157 14.51 15.01 -4.25
C PHE A 157 13.06 15.50 -4.31
N LYS A 158 12.68 16.21 -5.39
CA LYS A 158 11.32 16.75 -5.55
C LYS A 158 10.28 15.64 -5.71
N GLU A 159 10.60 14.58 -6.45
CA GLU A 159 9.75 13.40 -6.58
C GLU A 159 9.55 12.71 -5.23
N PHE A 160 10.62 12.51 -4.48
CA PHE A 160 10.57 11.94 -3.14
C PHE A 160 9.80 12.82 -2.13
N GLU A 161 9.99 14.15 -2.17
CA GLU A 161 9.23 15.06 -1.31
C GLU A 161 7.74 15.08 -1.67
N ARG A 162 7.40 14.90 -2.96
CA ARG A 162 6.01 14.76 -3.40
C ARG A 162 5.42 13.45 -2.88
N GLU A 163 6.12 12.33 -3.02
CA GLU A 163 5.62 11.02 -2.60
C GLU A 163 5.43 10.91 -1.08
N SER A 164 6.41 11.40 -0.32
CA SER A 164 6.32 11.46 1.15
C SER A 164 5.18 12.36 1.65
N LYS A 165 4.88 13.47 0.96
CA LYS A 165 3.79 14.39 1.35
C LYS A 165 2.40 13.99 0.85
N THR A 166 2.29 13.35 -0.31
CA THR A 166 0.98 13.05 -0.94
C THR A 166 0.45 11.65 -0.63
N LYS A 167 1.30 10.74 -0.15
CA LYS A 167 0.89 9.40 0.30
C LYS A 167 1.14 9.12 1.80
N PRO A 168 0.86 10.05 2.75
CA PRO A 168 1.08 9.78 4.17
C PRO A 168 0.22 8.60 4.66
N PHE A 169 -1.00 8.45 4.14
CA PHE A 169 -1.88 7.31 4.46
C PHE A 169 -1.46 5.99 3.77
N SER A 170 -0.85 6.03 2.58
CA SER A 170 -0.39 4.82 1.89
C SER A 170 0.99 4.35 2.34
N PHE A 171 1.81 5.26 2.87
CA PHE A 171 3.10 4.93 3.51
C PHE A 171 2.89 4.38 4.93
N MET A 172 1.93 4.95 5.69
CA MET A 172 1.50 4.39 6.97
C MET A 172 0.64 3.13 6.83
N GLY A 173 -0.10 2.96 5.73
CA GLY A 173 -0.94 1.77 5.51
C GLY A 173 -0.13 0.48 5.32
N LEU A 174 1.04 0.57 4.67
CA LEU A 174 1.97 -0.56 4.56
C LEU A 174 2.75 -0.80 5.86
N GLN A 175 3.00 0.26 6.65
CA GLN A 175 3.75 0.20 7.91
C GLN A 175 2.85 -0.05 9.15
N ALA A 176 1.53 -0.09 8.96
CA ALA A 176 0.58 -0.53 9.97
C ALA A 176 0.60 -2.06 10.11
N GLN A 177 0.96 -2.80 9.07
CA GLN A 177 1.15 -4.26 9.14
C GLN A 177 2.29 -4.66 10.10
N ASP A 178 3.36 -3.87 10.20
CA ASP A 178 4.49 -4.14 11.12
C ASP A 178 4.26 -3.67 12.58
N LYS A 179 3.11 -3.04 12.86
CA LYS A 179 2.69 -2.64 14.22
C LYS A 179 1.43 -3.36 14.68
N VAL A 180 1.04 -4.40 13.97
CA VAL A 180 0.01 -5.32 14.43
C VAL A 180 0.60 -6.11 15.59
N ASP A 181 -0.06 -6.09 16.74
CA ASP A 181 0.29 -6.94 17.88
C ASP A 181 0.45 -8.39 17.38
N PRO A 182 1.50 -9.17 17.72
CA PRO A 182 1.66 -10.54 17.21
C PRO A 182 0.41 -11.41 17.36
N ALA A 183 -0.41 -11.17 18.39
CA ALA A 183 -1.71 -11.82 18.56
C ALA A 183 -2.76 -11.38 17.53
N GLU A 184 -2.83 -10.07 17.25
CA GLU A 184 -3.68 -9.49 16.21
C GLU A 184 -3.25 -9.95 14.81
N GLN A 185 -1.94 -10.09 14.57
CA GLN A 185 -1.40 -10.56 13.30
C GLN A 185 -1.78 -12.02 13.06
N LYS A 186 -1.60 -12.88 14.09
CA LYS A 186 -2.04 -14.28 14.04
C LYS A 186 -3.54 -14.37 13.78
N ARG A 187 -4.35 -13.53 14.42
CA ARG A 187 -5.80 -13.48 14.19
C ARG A 187 -6.15 -13.13 12.75
N MET A 188 -5.51 -12.10 12.19
CA MET A 188 -5.75 -11.65 10.81
C MET A 188 -5.29 -12.69 9.78
N GLU A 189 -4.17 -13.36 10.03
CA GLU A 189 -3.66 -14.45 9.18
C GLU A 189 -4.62 -15.66 9.20
N THR A 190 -5.03 -16.09 10.39
CA THR A 190 -6.02 -17.16 10.57
C THR A 190 -7.35 -16.80 9.89
N ARG A 191 -7.87 -15.59 10.10
CA ARG A 191 -9.08 -15.08 9.44
C ARG A 191 -8.96 -15.19 7.92
N SER A 192 -7.85 -14.72 7.36
CA SER A 192 -7.60 -14.79 5.92
C SER A 192 -7.53 -16.22 5.40
N ARG A 193 -7.00 -17.17 6.20
CA ARG A 193 -6.95 -18.58 5.84
C ARG A 193 -8.34 -19.22 5.84
N LEU A 194 -9.17 -18.93 6.84
CA LEU A 194 -10.56 -19.39 6.87
C LEU A 194 -11.38 -18.85 5.68
N GLU A 195 -11.18 -17.57 5.32
CA GLU A 195 -11.80 -16.98 4.12
C GLU A 195 -11.39 -17.73 2.84
N SER A 196 -10.10 -18.09 2.71
CA SER A 196 -9.61 -18.90 1.58
C SER A 196 -10.26 -20.29 1.51
N TYR A 197 -10.57 -20.93 2.63
CA TYR A 197 -11.31 -22.19 2.62
C TYR A 197 -12.76 -22.01 2.16
N VAL A 198 -13.43 -20.95 2.63
CA VAL A 198 -14.79 -20.62 2.19
C VAL A 198 -14.83 -20.37 0.67
N ASP A 199 -13.86 -19.64 0.13
CA ASP A 199 -13.76 -19.36 -1.31
C ASP A 199 -13.56 -20.63 -2.13
N GLN A 200 -12.67 -21.54 -1.69
CA GLN A 200 -12.44 -22.82 -2.37
C GLN A 200 -13.70 -23.70 -2.37
N LEU A 201 -14.38 -23.82 -1.23
CA LEU A 201 -15.64 -24.55 -1.13
C LEU A 201 -16.73 -23.92 -2.00
N THR A 202 -16.75 -22.58 -2.11
CA THR A 202 -17.71 -21.87 -2.96
C THR A 202 -17.48 -22.19 -4.43
N GLN A 203 -16.23 -22.14 -4.88
CA GLN A 203 -15.88 -22.48 -6.25
C GLN A 203 -16.27 -23.93 -6.59
N GLN A 204 -15.91 -24.90 -5.74
CA GLN A 204 -16.29 -26.30 -5.95
C GLN A 204 -17.82 -26.49 -5.97
N ASN A 205 -18.56 -25.77 -5.11
CA ASN A 205 -20.01 -25.84 -5.09
C ASN A 205 -20.64 -25.27 -6.38
N ASP A 206 -20.11 -24.16 -6.89
CA ASP A 206 -20.53 -23.59 -8.18
C ASP A 206 -20.25 -24.56 -9.34
N GLU A 207 -19.09 -25.24 -9.32
CA GLU A 207 -18.73 -26.27 -10.30
C GLU A 207 -19.68 -27.48 -10.23
N TYR A 208 -19.96 -28.01 -9.04
CA TYR A 208 -20.91 -29.11 -8.83
C TYR A 208 -22.33 -28.73 -9.20
N THR A 209 -22.75 -27.49 -8.91
CA THR A 209 -24.07 -26.99 -9.28
C THR A 209 -24.20 -26.89 -10.79
N ALA A 210 -23.17 -26.38 -11.48
CA ALA A 210 -23.14 -26.31 -12.94
C ALA A 210 -23.13 -27.71 -13.58
N GLU A 211 -22.38 -28.67 -13.04
CA GLU A 211 -22.38 -30.06 -13.51
C GLU A 211 -23.76 -30.71 -13.33
N MET A 212 -24.38 -30.53 -12.16
CA MET A 212 -25.72 -31.03 -11.86
C MET A 212 -26.76 -30.43 -12.82
N GLU A 213 -26.73 -29.10 -13.06
CA GLU A 213 -27.60 -28.43 -14.04
C GLU A 213 -27.37 -28.93 -15.47
N LYS A 214 -26.12 -29.22 -15.85
CA LYS A 214 -25.79 -29.79 -17.15
C LYS A 214 -26.42 -31.17 -17.32
N ILE A 215 -26.25 -32.07 -16.34
CA ILE A 215 -26.84 -33.42 -16.40
C ILE A 215 -28.37 -33.34 -16.46
N MET A 216 -28.98 -32.50 -15.63
CA MET A 216 -30.45 -32.31 -15.62
C MET A 216 -30.97 -31.61 -16.89
N GLY A 217 -30.20 -30.70 -17.48
CA GLY A 217 -30.56 -29.92 -18.67
C GLY A 217 -30.29 -30.63 -20.01
N GLU A 218 -29.28 -31.48 -20.07
CA GLU A 218 -28.94 -32.32 -21.24
C GLU A 218 -29.93 -33.48 -21.42
N GLY A 219 -30.49 -34.02 -20.33
CA GLY A 219 -31.64 -34.93 -20.40
C GLY A 219 -32.84 -34.36 -21.16
N GLY A 220 -32.96 -33.02 -21.24
CA GLY A 220 -33.99 -32.32 -22.03
C GLY A 220 -33.65 -32.05 -23.50
N ARG A 221 -32.44 -32.40 -23.97
CA ARG A 221 -31.90 -32.01 -25.29
C ARG A 221 -31.45 -33.19 -26.14
N GLU A 222 -32.07 -34.36 -26.00
CA GLU A 222 -31.88 -35.41 -26.99
C GLU A 222 -32.27 -34.89 -28.38
N LYS A 223 -31.30 -34.99 -29.31
CA LYS A 223 -31.32 -34.50 -30.69
C LYS A 223 -32.68 -34.67 -31.36
N GLY A 224 -33.32 -33.54 -31.63
CA GLY A 224 -34.18 -33.38 -32.79
C GLY A 224 -35.42 -34.27 -32.85
N LYS A 225 -36.41 -34.03 -31.97
CA LYS A 225 -37.83 -34.05 -32.34
C LYS A 225 -38.69 -33.48 -31.22
N LYS A 226 -39.46 -32.43 -31.55
CA LYS A 226 -40.54 -31.89 -30.72
C LYS A 226 -41.50 -33.01 -30.30
N LYS A 227 -41.47 -33.40 -29.02
CA LYS A 227 -42.66 -33.92 -28.33
C LYS A 227 -42.62 -33.53 -26.86
N LYS A 228 -43.61 -32.74 -26.44
CA LYS A 228 -43.94 -32.54 -25.02
C LYS A 228 -44.30 -33.91 -24.44
N SER A 229 -43.43 -34.50 -23.64
CA SER A 229 -43.79 -35.53 -22.68
C SER A 229 -43.05 -35.29 -21.37
N LYS A 230 -43.87 -35.24 -20.32
CA LYS A 230 -43.57 -35.19 -18.90
C LYS A 230 -42.50 -36.23 -18.55
N GLY A 231 -41.41 -35.81 -17.90
CA GLY A 231 -40.37 -36.66 -17.33
C GLY A 231 -39.29 -37.13 -18.31
N SER A 232 -38.28 -36.29 -18.55
CA SER A 232 -36.97 -36.80 -19.00
C SER A 232 -36.43 -37.69 -17.89
N LYS A 233 -36.42 -39.02 -18.10
CA LYS A 233 -35.89 -39.97 -17.13
C LYS A 233 -34.36 -39.98 -17.29
N LEU A 234 -33.65 -39.51 -16.27
CA LEU A 234 -32.19 -39.63 -16.18
C LEU A 234 -31.81 -41.11 -16.29
N THR A 235 -30.66 -41.40 -16.92
CA THR A 235 -30.10 -42.75 -16.86
C THR A 235 -29.76 -43.10 -15.40
N PRO A 236 -29.72 -44.40 -15.02
CA PRO A 236 -29.35 -44.78 -13.67
C PRO A 236 -28.00 -44.21 -13.23
N ALA A 237 -27.01 -44.16 -14.13
CA ALA A 237 -25.70 -43.57 -13.87
C ALA A 237 -25.75 -42.05 -13.64
N GLU A 238 -26.51 -41.31 -14.46
CA GLU A 238 -26.72 -39.87 -14.27
C GLU A 238 -27.47 -39.56 -12.98
N SER A 239 -28.44 -40.42 -12.61
CA SER A 239 -29.17 -40.29 -11.36
C SER A 239 -28.26 -40.48 -10.14
N THR A 240 -27.37 -41.48 -10.17
CA THR A 240 -26.37 -41.69 -9.12
C THR A 240 -25.40 -40.51 -9.02
N ARG A 241 -24.88 -40.02 -10.15
CA ARG A 241 -23.98 -38.85 -10.17
C ARG A 241 -24.63 -37.59 -9.60
N VAL A 242 -25.89 -37.34 -9.93
CA VAL A 242 -26.66 -36.21 -9.37
C VAL A 242 -26.88 -36.37 -7.86
N ALA A 243 -27.06 -37.59 -7.36
CA ALA A 243 -27.19 -37.84 -5.93
C ALA A 243 -25.86 -37.58 -5.18
N GLU A 244 -24.73 -38.02 -5.73
CA GLU A 244 -23.39 -37.75 -5.18
C GLU A 244 -23.10 -36.25 -5.11
N LEU A 245 -23.32 -35.53 -6.22
CA LEU A 245 -23.11 -34.07 -6.29
C LEU A 245 -23.95 -33.34 -5.23
N LYS A 246 -25.19 -33.77 -4.97
CA LYS A 246 -26.03 -33.18 -3.91
C LYS A 246 -25.46 -33.37 -2.52
N ILE A 247 -24.87 -34.54 -2.24
CA ILE A 247 -24.24 -34.83 -0.95
C ILE A 247 -23.02 -33.92 -0.77
N TRP A 248 -22.16 -33.79 -1.78
CA TRP A 248 -20.99 -32.91 -1.71
C TRP A 248 -21.38 -31.45 -1.55
N ILE A 249 -22.35 -30.96 -2.32
CA ILE A 249 -22.90 -29.60 -2.18
C ILE A 249 -23.38 -29.33 -0.75
N ALA A 250 -24.13 -30.27 -0.16
CA ALA A 250 -24.65 -30.14 1.20
C ALA A 250 -23.52 -30.11 2.25
N ARG A 251 -22.49 -30.95 2.09
CA ARG A 251 -21.31 -30.97 2.97
C ARG A 251 -20.48 -29.69 2.84
N HIS A 252 -20.26 -29.19 1.62
CA HIS A 252 -19.58 -27.91 1.40
C HIS A 252 -20.32 -26.76 2.06
N GLN A 253 -21.65 -26.72 1.94
CA GLN A 253 -22.49 -25.71 2.62
C GLN A 253 -22.39 -25.81 4.15
N TRP A 254 -22.30 -27.02 4.69
CA TRP A 254 -22.10 -27.24 6.12
C TRP A 254 -20.75 -26.70 6.60
N HIS A 255 -19.65 -27.04 5.91
CA HIS A 255 -18.33 -26.50 6.21
C HIS A 255 -18.30 -24.97 6.08
N GLN A 256 -18.87 -24.40 5.03
CA GLN A 256 -18.99 -22.95 4.85
C GLN A 256 -19.72 -22.28 6.02
N ALA A 257 -20.87 -22.82 6.43
CA ALA A 257 -21.63 -22.29 7.55
C ALA A 257 -20.88 -22.35 8.89
N LYS A 258 -20.04 -23.37 9.09
CA LYS A 258 -19.16 -23.51 10.27
C LYS A 258 -17.99 -22.54 10.21
N LEU A 259 -17.32 -22.43 9.06
CA LEU A 259 -16.22 -21.48 8.84
C LEU A 259 -16.65 -20.01 8.96
N GLU A 260 -17.83 -19.65 8.45
CA GLU A 260 -18.38 -18.31 8.63
C GLU A 260 -18.64 -17.96 10.09
N GLN A 261 -19.03 -18.95 10.91
CA GLN A 261 -19.19 -18.73 12.35
C GLN A 261 -17.84 -18.52 13.01
N LEU A 262 -16.81 -19.30 12.67
CA LEU A 262 -15.46 -19.10 13.15
C LEU A 262 -14.91 -17.72 12.78
N ILE A 263 -15.08 -17.29 11.54
CA ILE A 263 -14.69 -15.94 11.09
C ILE A 263 -15.38 -14.86 11.93
N ARG A 264 -16.69 -15.02 12.22
CA ARG A 264 -17.42 -14.07 13.08
C ARG A 264 -16.92 -14.07 14.53
N LYS A 265 -16.53 -15.24 15.08
CA LYS A 265 -15.91 -15.32 16.42
C LYS A 265 -14.59 -14.56 16.46
N LEU A 266 -13.76 -14.72 15.42
CA LEU A 266 -12.51 -13.97 15.26
C LEU A 266 -12.77 -12.45 15.11
N ASP A 267 -13.77 -12.05 14.32
CA ASP A 267 -14.12 -10.64 14.10
C ASP A 267 -14.70 -9.96 15.36
N ASN A 268 -15.36 -10.73 16.23
CA ASN A 268 -15.91 -10.26 17.50
C ASN A 268 -14.89 -10.30 18.65
N GLU A 269 -13.63 -10.63 18.38
CA GLU A 269 -12.55 -10.80 19.38
C GLU A 269 -12.92 -11.79 20.49
N GLU A 270 -13.68 -12.84 20.15
CA GLU A 270 -13.95 -13.95 21.08
C GLU A 270 -12.70 -14.83 21.23
N ASP A 271 -12.55 -15.48 22.39
CA ASP A 271 -11.43 -16.38 22.65
C ASP A 271 -11.58 -17.63 21.76
N VAL A 272 -10.63 -17.82 20.85
CA VAL A 272 -10.56 -18.95 19.94
C VAL A 272 -9.26 -19.70 20.22
N ASP A 273 -9.39 -21.00 20.45
CA ASP A 273 -8.23 -21.88 20.60
C ASP A 273 -7.60 -22.12 19.22
N TYR A 274 -6.41 -21.54 19.03
CA TYR A 274 -5.68 -21.65 17.77
C TYR A 274 -5.11 -23.06 17.53
N ASP A 275 -4.87 -23.84 18.58
CA ASP A 275 -4.30 -25.18 18.44
C ASP A 275 -5.40 -26.14 17.94
N GLU A 276 -6.60 -26.03 18.50
CA GLU A 276 -7.79 -26.75 18.01
C GLU A 276 -8.18 -26.31 16.58
N LEU A 277 -8.01 -25.02 16.27
CA LEU A 277 -8.26 -24.51 14.93
C LEU A 277 -7.26 -25.05 13.91
N GLU A 278 -5.98 -25.18 14.26
CA GLU A 278 -4.97 -25.79 13.39
C GLU A 278 -5.29 -27.26 13.07
N ILE A 279 -5.79 -28.04 14.05
CA ILE A 279 -6.27 -29.41 13.82
C ILE A 279 -7.43 -29.41 12.82
N THR A 280 -8.34 -28.45 12.97
CA THR A 280 -9.51 -28.31 12.07
C THR A 280 -9.09 -27.92 10.66
N GLU A 281 -8.10 -27.04 10.51
CA GLU A 281 -7.52 -26.66 9.22
C GLU A 281 -6.88 -27.87 8.52
N GLN A 282 -6.13 -28.70 9.25
CA GLN A 282 -5.52 -29.92 8.69
C GLN A 282 -6.58 -30.93 8.21
N ALA A 283 -7.67 -31.09 8.96
CA ALA A 283 -8.78 -31.95 8.55
C ALA A 283 -9.55 -31.38 7.35
N LEU A 284 -9.65 -30.05 7.25
CA LEU A 284 -10.24 -29.37 6.09
C LEU A 284 -9.37 -29.49 4.83
N ASP A 285 -8.06 -29.39 4.97
CA ASP A 285 -7.11 -29.65 3.88
C ASP A 285 -7.32 -31.09 3.35
N TYR A 286 -7.39 -32.07 4.25
CA TYR A 286 -7.67 -33.46 3.88
C TYR A 286 -9.06 -33.65 3.24
N TYR A 287 -10.08 -32.95 3.75
CA TYR A 287 -11.43 -32.97 3.15
C TYR A 287 -11.41 -32.44 1.71
N LEU A 288 -10.81 -31.28 1.46
CA LEU A 288 -10.76 -30.68 0.14
C LEU A 288 -10.04 -31.56 -0.89
N GLU A 289 -9.04 -32.32 -0.46
CA GLU A 289 -8.29 -33.26 -1.31
C GLU A 289 -9.05 -34.58 -1.55
N GLU A 290 -9.71 -35.14 -0.54
CA GLU A 290 -10.15 -36.55 -0.55
C GLU A 290 -11.68 -36.75 -0.56
N HIS A 291 -12.50 -35.70 -0.41
CA HIS A 291 -13.97 -35.84 -0.27
C HIS A 291 -14.68 -36.52 -1.46
N GLU A 292 -14.05 -36.57 -2.64
CA GLU A 292 -14.57 -37.27 -3.81
C GLU A 292 -14.33 -38.79 -3.76
N ASN A 293 -13.40 -39.27 -2.91
CA ASN A 293 -13.11 -40.70 -2.80
C ASN A 293 -14.29 -41.43 -2.12
N PRO A 294 -14.82 -42.51 -2.74
CA PRO A 294 -15.86 -43.34 -2.12
C PRO A 294 -15.54 -43.88 -0.73
N ASP A 295 -14.26 -44.08 -0.40
CA ASP A 295 -13.80 -44.58 0.90
C ASP A 295 -13.61 -43.47 1.95
N TYR A 296 -13.84 -42.20 1.58
CA TYR A 296 -13.69 -41.07 2.49
C TYR A 296 -14.79 -41.07 3.56
N TYR A 297 -14.37 -41.06 4.83
CA TYR A 297 -15.26 -40.89 5.97
C TYR A 297 -15.35 -39.41 6.34
N HIS A 298 -16.55 -38.84 6.25
CA HIS A 298 -16.82 -37.46 6.64
C HIS A 298 -17.03 -37.39 8.15
N ASP A 299 -16.21 -36.57 8.82
CA ASP A 299 -16.31 -36.33 10.25
C ASP A 299 -17.32 -35.22 10.56
N GLU A 300 -18.49 -35.61 11.06
CA GLU A 300 -19.56 -34.68 11.48
C GLU A 300 -19.21 -33.95 12.80
N GLU A 301 -18.25 -34.46 13.57
CA GLU A 301 -17.84 -33.89 14.86
C GLU A 301 -16.66 -32.91 14.75
N LEU A 302 -16.17 -32.68 13.52
CA LEU A 302 -15.00 -31.84 13.23
C LEU A 302 -14.99 -30.47 13.94
N TYR A 303 -16.16 -29.83 14.08
CA TYR A 303 -16.27 -28.49 14.66
C TYR A 303 -16.80 -28.44 16.10
N VAL A 304 -16.98 -29.58 16.78
CA VAL A 304 -17.58 -29.64 18.12
C VAL A 304 -16.76 -28.84 19.14
N ASN A 305 -15.44 -28.89 19.03
CA ASN A 305 -14.50 -28.21 19.93
C ASN A 305 -14.57 -26.69 19.82
N HIS A 306 -15.12 -26.14 18.73
CA HIS A 306 -15.24 -24.70 18.51
C HIS A 306 -16.47 -24.05 19.15
N HIS A 307 -17.35 -24.87 19.77
CA HIS A 307 -18.58 -24.41 20.43
C HIS A 307 -19.43 -23.48 19.55
N LEU A 308 -19.70 -23.93 18.32
CA LEU A 308 -20.47 -23.17 17.32
C LEU A 308 -21.98 -23.39 17.50
N ASP A 309 -22.79 -22.42 17.07
CA ASP A 309 -24.25 -22.50 17.17
C ASP A 309 -24.82 -23.45 16.10
N ASP A 310 -25.13 -24.69 16.49
CA ASP A 310 -25.74 -25.69 15.60
C ASP A 310 -27.13 -25.28 15.07
N ASN A 311 -27.82 -24.38 15.77
CA ASN A 311 -29.15 -23.92 15.39
C ASN A 311 -29.19 -23.16 14.05
N ARG A 312 -28.07 -22.61 13.58
CA ARG A 312 -28.00 -21.92 12.28
C ARG A 312 -27.79 -22.87 11.09
N ILE A 313 -27.54 -24.15 11.36
CA ILE A 313 -27.07 -25.15 10.38
C ILE A 313 -28.19 -26.07 9.91
N ASN A 314 -29.19 -26.32 10.77
CA ASN A 314 -30.34 -27.21 10.53
C ASN A 314 -31.26 -26.81 9.35
N ALA A 315 -30.96 -25.73 8.62
CA ALA A 315 -31.65 -25.40 7.37
C ALA A 315 -31.12 -26.19 6.15
N TYR A 316 -29.87 -26.68 6.19
CA TYR A 316 -29.18 -27.25 5.01
C TYR A 316 -28.88 -28.75 5.08
N THR A 317 -28.90 -29.37 6.27
CA THR A 317 -28.46 -30.77 6.47
C THR A 317 -29.57 -31.76 6.84
N LYS A 318 -30.83 -31.49 6.49
CA LYS A 318 -31.85 -32.56 6.62
C LYS A 318 -31.39 -33.78 5.81
N PRO A 319 -31.39 -35.00 6.39
CA PRO A 319 -31.07 -36.21 5.65
C PRO A 319 -31.90 -36.24 4.38
N ILE A 320 -31.24 -36.37 3.23
CA ILE A 320 -31.94 -36.74 2.00
C ILE A 320 -32.30 -38.21 2.22
N ASP A 321 -33.54 -38.46 2.64
CA ASP A 321 -34.11 -39.80 2.63
C ASP A 321 -34.06 -40.27 1.17
N VAL A 322 -33.10 -41.14 0.87
CA VAL A 322 -33.03 -41.86 -0.39
C VAL A 322 -34.14 -42.89 -0.32
N ASP A 323 -35.29 -42.52 -0.89
CA ASP A 323 -36.50 -43.35 -0.93
C ASP A 323 -36.16 -44.71 -1.55
N GLU A 324 -36.05 -45.72 -0.69
CA GLU A 324 -35.78 -47.11 -1.04
C GLU A 324 -37.05 -47.68 -1.66
N SER A 325 -37.11 -47.60 -2.99
CA SER A 325 -37.97 -48.32 -3.93
C SER A 325 -39.15 -49.12 -3.34
N GLU A 326 -40.35 -48.65 -3.67
CA GLU A 326 -41.61 -49.40 -3.64
C GLU A 326 -41.43 -50.84 -4.16
N ASN A 327 -41.50 -51.81 -3.26
CA ASN A 327 -41.92 -53.18 -3.54
C ASN A 327 -42.68 -53.70 -2.32
N ALA A 328 -44.00 -53.59 -2.36
CA ALA A 328 -44.88 -54.41 -1.55
C ALA A 328 -46.23 -54.54 -2.26
N ASP A 329 -46.39 -55.67 -2.96
CA ASP A 329 -47.67 -56.20 -3.40
C ASP A 329 -48.65 -56.20 -2.21
N GLY A 330 -49.84 -55.63 -2.45
CA GLY A 330 -50.92 -55.61 -1.47
C GLY A 330 -51.67 -56.93 -1.42
N GLU A 331 -51.66 -57.57 -0.26
CA GLU A 331 -52.65 -58.56 0.14
C GLU A 331 -53.25 -58.13 1.49
N PRO A 332 -54.58 -57.93 1.61
CA PRO A 332 -55.20 -57.56 2.87
C PRO A 332 -55.71 -58.81 3.58
N THR A 333 -55.14 -59.15 4.73
CA THR A 333 -55.78 -60.06 5.69
C THR A 333 -56.39 -59.26 6.83
N ASP A 334 -57.71 -59.15 6.75
CA ASP A 334 -58.67 -58.87 7.82
C ASP A 334 -58.51 -59.87 8.97
N THR A 335 -58.41 -59.39 10.23
CA THR A 335 -58.84 -60.12 11.43
C THR A 335 -59.07 -59.13 12.59
N GLN A 336 -60.33 -59.04 13.01
CA GLN A 336 -60.85 -58.38 14.21
C GLN A 336 -60.41 -59.07 15.53
N GLU A 337 -60.80 -58.40 16.65
CA GLU A 337 -61.00 -58.91 18.02
C GLU A 337 -59.75 -58.95 18.94
N SER A 338 -59.75 -58.44 20.19
CA SER A 338 -60.82 -58.04 21.11
C SER A 338 -60.31 -57.05 22.18
N GLN A 339 -61.26 -56.32 22.77
CA GLN A 339 -61.18 -55.47 23.96
C GLN A 339 -60.81 -56.25 25.23
N GLU A 340 -60.17 -55.60 26.20
CA GLU A 340 -60.57 -55.74 27.61
C GLU A 340 -60.25 -54.46 28.41
N SER A 341 -61.29 -53.95 29.05
CA SER A 341 -61.39 -52.77 29.89
C SER A 341 -61.11 -53.10 31.35
N SER A 342 -60.46 -52.21 32.08
CA SER A 342 -60.30 -52.29 33.54
C SER A 342 -60.84 -51.03 34.20
N ASP A 343 -61.96 -51.18 34.91
CA ASP A 343 -62.49 -50.28 35.94
C ASP A 343 -63.17 -51.15 37.01
N GLU A 344 -62.67 -51.07 38.26
CA GLU A 344 -63.26 -51.39 39.58
C GLU A 344 -62.08 -51.19 40.58
N ASP A 345 -62.14 -50.45 41.68
CA ASP A 345 -63.21 -50.11 42.63
C ASP A 345 -62.84 -48.79 43.37
#